data_AF-A0A519ZKJ4-F1
#
_entry.id   AF-A0A519ZKJ4-F1
#
_cell.length_a   1.000
_cell.length_b   1.000
_cell.length_c   1.000
_cell.angle_alpha   90.00
_cell.angle_beta   90.00
_cell.angle_gamma   90.00
#
_symmetry.space_group_name_H-M   'P 1'
#
loop_
_entity.id
_entity.type
_entity.pdbx_description
1 polymer ?
#
loop_
_entity_poly.entity_id
_entity_poly.type
_entity_poly.pdbx_seq_one_letter_code
_entity_poly.pdbx_strand_id
1 'polypeptide(L)'
;AVISVQREVERTASATHEAVRKAFVAGMRTNLDLLNAQQQIYAARQSLVSARINALAAQVSILALLDQLDPARIAALVPLFDTAPLPTPLERAR
;
A
#
# COMPACT_ATOMS: atom_id res chain seq x y z
N ALA A 1 -1.55 -0.36 -15.49
CA ALA A 1 -3.01 -0.50 -15.33
C ALA A 1 -3.40 -0.88 -13.89
N VAL A 2 -3.00 -2.05 -13.36
CA VAL A 2 -3.44 -2.50 -12.02
C VAL A 2 -2.96 -1.58 -10.88
N ILE A 3 -1.67 -1.20 -10.86
CA ILE A 3 -1.12 -0.30 -9.82
C ILE A 3 -1.80 1.06 -9.83
N SER A 4 -2.07 1.64 -11.01
CA SER A 4 -2.73 2.94 -11.13
C SER A 4 -4.18 2.89 -10.66
N VAL A 5 -4.91 1.81 -10.98
CA VAL A 5 -6.26 1.58 -10.46
C VAL A 5 -6.24 1.47 -8.94
N GLN A 6 -5.35 0.67 -8.38
CA GLN A 6 -5.29 0.46 -6.95
C GLN A 6 -4.83 1.71 -6.18
N ARG A 7 -4.02 2.57 -6.81
CA ARG A 7 -3.68 3.89 -6.29
C ARG A 7 -4.91 4.80 -6.22
N GLU A 8 -5.76 4.77 -7.23
CA GLU A 8 -6.99 5.57 -7.24
C GLU A 8 -8.02 5.07 -6.21
N VAL A 9 -8.09 3.75 -6.01
CA VAL A 9 -8.89 3.15 -4.92
C VAL A 9 -8.41 3.62 -3.55
N GLU A 10 -7.09 3.63 -3.30
CA GLU A 10 -6.53 4.14 -2.03
C GLU A 10 -6.83 5.63 -1.83
N ARG A 11 -6.69 6.43 -2.90
CA ARG A 11 -7.02 7.86 -2.88
C ARG A 11 -8.49 8.11 -2.54
N THR A 12 -9.39 7.36 -3.17
CA THR A 12 -10.83 7.48 -2.94
C THR A 12 -11.21 7.04 -1.53
N ALA A 13 -10.65 5.92 -1.04
CA ALA A 13 -10.87 5.47 0.34
C ALA A 13 -10.37 6.50 1.36
N SER A 14 -9.23 7.14 1.11
CA SER A 14 -8.68 8.21 1.93
C SER A 14 -9.62 9.43 1.98
N ALA A 15 -10.12 9.88 0.82
CA ALA A 15 -11.07 10.98 0.75
C ALA A 15 -12.39 10.67 1.48
N THR A 16 -12.90 9.44 1.34
CA THR A 16 -14.10 8.96 2.03
C THR A 16 -13.90 8.96 3.54
N HIS A 17 -12.78 8.44 4.04
CA HIS A 17 -12.48 8.47 5.46
C HIS A 17 -12.38 9.89 6.00
N GLU A 18 -11.75 10.81 5.27
CA GLU A 18 -11.69 12.21 5.68
C GLU A 18 -13.07 12.85 5.76
N ALA A 19 -13.96 12.55 4.81
CA ALA A 19 -15.35 13.01 4.85
C ALA A 19 -16.11 12.42 6.05
N VAL A 20 -15.99 11.09 6.27
CA VAL A 20 -16.64 10.39 7.39
C VAL A 20 -16.12 10.90 8.74
N ARG A 21 -14.81 11.12 8.87
CA ARG A 21 -14.17 11.67 10.06
C ARG A 21 -14.73 13.05 10.41
N LYS A 22 -14.88 13.94 9.42
CA LYS A 22 -15.49 15.26 9.61
C LYS A 22 -16.95 15.15 10.05
N ALA A 23 -17.73 14.27 9.41
CA ALA A 23 -19.13 14.06 9.77
C ALA A 23 -19.30 13.42 11.16
N PHE A 24 -18.39 12.54 11.56
CA PHE A 24 -18.33 11.95 12.89
C PHE A 24 -18.06 13.02 13.96
N VAL A 25 -17.07 13.88 13.76
CA VAL A 25 -16.78 15.02 14.65
C VAL A 25 -17.97 15.97 14.77
N ALA A 26 -18.75 16.13 13.70
CA ALA A 26 -19.99 16.91 13.69
C ALA A 26 -21.22 16.18 14.29
N GLY A 27 -21.06 14.95 14.77
CA GLY A 27 -22.15 14.15 15.35
C GLY A 27 -23.14 13.56 14.33
N MET A 28 -22.84 13.64 13.03
CA MET A 28 -23.70 13.14 11.94
C MET A 28 -23.41 11.68 11.56
N ARG A 29 -22.32 11.10 12.08
CA ARG A 29 -21.90 9.72 11.83
C ARG A 29 -21.49 9.06 13.14
N THR A 30 -21.53 7.73 13.15
CA THR A 30 -21.25 6.90 14.32
C THR A 30 -19.76 6.49 14.38
N ASN A 31 -19.33 5.98 15.54
CA ASN A 31 -18.02 5.32 15.67
C ASN A 31 -17.85 4.17 14.66
N LEU A 32 -18.93 3.44 14.38
CA LEU A 32 -18.92 2.31 13.45
C LEU A 32 -18.66 2.79 12.01
N ASP A 33 -19.24 3.93 11.59
CA ASP A 33 -18.94 4.52 10.28
C ASP A 33 -17.46 4.87 10.15
N LEU A 34 -16.87 5.47 11.20
CA LEU A 34 -15.46 5.83 11.22
C LEU A 34 -14.56 4.59 11.14
N LEU A 35 -14.82 3.56 11.95
CA LEU A 35 -14.07 2.30 11.94
C LEU A 35 -14.16 1.60 10.58
N ASN A 36 -15.34 1.58 9.97
CA ASN A 36 -15.52 1.02 8.62
C ASN A 36 -14.70 1.78 7.57
N ALA A 37 -14.69 3.12 7.64
CA ALA A 37 -13.90 3.92 6.70
C ALA A 37 -12.39 3.73 6.90
N GLN A 38 -11.94 3.59 8.15
CA GLN A 38 -10.54 3.23 8.46
C GLN A 38 -10.19 1.86 7.87
N GLN A 39 -11.04 0.85 8.08
CA GLN A 39 -10.86 -0.48 7.53
C GLN A 39 -10.76 -0.48 5.99
N GLN A 40 -11.55 0.36 5.32
CA GLN A 40 -11.50 0.54 3.86
C GLN A 40 -10.15 1.12 3.40
N ILE A 41 -9.60 2.13 4.09
CA ILE A 41 -8.26 2.63 3.77
C ILE A 41 -7.21 1.53 3.93
N TYR A 42 -7.22 0.79 5.05
CA TYR A 42 -6.23 -0.26 5.28
C TYR A 42 -6.30 -1.35 4.22
N ALA A 43 -7.49 -1.78 3.84
CA ALA A 43 -7.69 -2.73 2.74
C ALA A 43 -7.17 -2.17 1.40
N ALA A 44 -7.46 -0.91 1.09
CA ALA A 44 -7.00 -0.28 -0.15
C ALA A 44 -5.47 -0.14 -0.21
N ARG A 45 -4.83 0.20 0.92
CA ARG A 45 -3.37 0.27 1.05
C ARG A 45 -2.72 -1.10 0.91
N GLN A 46 -3.27 -2.12 1.58
CA GLN A 46 -2.79 -3.50 1.46
C GLN A 46 -2.84 -3.96 0.01
N SER A 47 -3.97 -3.77 -0.68
CA SER A 47 -4.09 -4.12 -2.09
C SER A 47 -3.10 -3.36 -2.97
N LEU A 48 -2.80 -2.08 -2.68
CA LEU A 48 -1.79 -1.31 -3.41
C LEU A 48 -0.39 -1.89 -3.25
N VAL A 49 -0.03 -2.25 -2.02
CA VAL A 49 1.25 -2.90 -1.72
C VAL A 49 1.33 -4.25 -2.44
N SER A 50 0.30 -5.09 -2.36
CA SER A 50 0.23 -6.36 -3.07
C SER A 50 0.40 -6.19 -4.59
N ALA A 51 -0.26 -5.21 -5.19
CA ALA A 51 -0.12 -4.93 -6.62
C ALA A 51 1.32 -4.53 -7.02
N ARG A 52 2.01 -3.77 -6.16
CA ARG A 52 3.42 -3.38 -6.37
C ARG A 52 4.36 -4.59 -6.26
N ILE A 53 4.18 -5.42 -5.23
CA ILE A 53 4.97 -6.64 -5.02
C ILE A 53 4.78 -7.61 -6.19
N ASN A 54 3.53 -7.83 -6.63
CA ASN A 54 3.23 -8.70 -7.75
C ASN A 54 3.87 -8.22 -9.05
N ALA A 55 3.89 -6.91 -9.30
CA ALA A 55 4.56 -6.34 -10.47
C ALA A 55 6.08 -6.55 -10.42
N LEU A 56 6.69 -6.40 -9.25
CA LEU A 56 8.11 -6.66 -9.05
C LEU A 56 8.46 -8.14 -9.25
N ALA A 57 7.66 -9.04 -8.67
CA ALA A 57 7.82 -10.47 -8.87
C ALA A 57 7.68 -10.86 -10.35
N ALA A 58 6.70 -10.30 -11.05
CA ALA A 58 6.54 -10.52 -12.48
C ALA A 58 7.75 -10.00 -13.29
N GLN A 59 8.29 -8.83 -12.94
CA GLN A 59 9.50 -8.30 -13.58
C GLN A 59 10.70 -9.24 -13.39
N VAL A 60 10.92 -9.74 -12.18
CA VAL A 60 12.00 -10.70 -11.89
C VAL A 60 11.81 -12.00 -12.68
N SER A 61 10.58 -12.55 -12.71
CA SER A 61 10.27 -13.74 -13.49
C SER A 61 10.52 -13.55 -14.99
N ILE A 62 10.18 -12.38 -15.55
CA ILE A 62 10.44 -12.06 -16.96
C ILE A 62 11.95 -12.05 -17.23
N LEU A 63 12.75 -11.40 -16.38
CA LEU A 63 14.21 -11.38 -16.53
C LEU A 63 14.81 -12.79 -16.47
N ALA A 64 14.32 -13.65 -15.55
CA ALA A 64 14.78 -15.03 -15.45
C ALA A 64 14.44 -15.85 -16.70
N LEU A 65 13.22 -15.74 -17.22
CA LEU A 65 12.78 -16.46 -18.42
C LEU A 65 13.55 -16.05 -19.68
N LEU A 66 14.03 -14.80 -19.73
CA LEU A 66 14.85 -14.28 -20.82
C LEU A 66 16.35 -14.54 -20.63
N ASP A 67 16.76 -15.23 -19.55
CA ASP A 67 18.16 -15.41 -19.15
C ASP A 67 18.91 -14.07 -18.97
N GLN A 68 18.20 -13.05 -18.53
CA GLN A 68 18.69 -11.68 -18.26
C GLN A 68 18.69 -11.34 -16.78
N LEU A 69 18.50 -12.32 -15.89
CA LEU A 69 18.55 -12.10 -14.46
C LEU A 69 19.99 -12.11 -13.96
N ASP A 70 20.62 -10.94 -13.95
CA ASP A 70 22.02 -10.74 -13.54
C ASP A 70 22.15 -9.86 -12.28
N PRO A 71 23.34 -9.81 -11.64
CA PRO A 71 23.54 -9.00 -10.44
C PRO A 71 23.30 -7.50 -10.63
N ALA A 72 23.56 -6.94 -11.81
CA ALA A 72 23.34 -5.53 -12.08
C ALA A 72 21.84 -5.20 -12.15
N ARG A 73 21.04 -6.08 -12.77
CA ARG A 73 19.58 -5.98 -12.80
C ARG A 73 18.96 -6.13 -11.42
N ILE A 74 19.47 -7.04 -10.59
CA ILE A 74 19.04 -7.18 -9.19
C ILE A 74 19.41 -5.93 -8.38
N ALA A 75 20.64 -5.42 -8.52
CA ALA A 75 21.09 -4.23 -7.82
C ALA A 75 20.22 -3.01 -8.12
N ALA A 76 19.71 -2.88 -9.35
CA ALA A 76 18.79 -1.82 -9.74
C ALA A 76 17.42 -1.87 -9.02
N LEU A 77 17.04 -3.01 -8.45
CA LEU A 77 15.79 -3.17 -7.69
C LEU A 77 15.94 -2.81 -6.22
N VAL A 78 17.17 -2.83 -5.68
CA VAL A 78 17.45 -2.54 -4.26
C VAL A 78 16.88 -1.20 -3.79
N PRO A 79 16.96 -0.08 -4.54
CA PRO A 79 16.40 1.20 -4.11
C PRO A 79 14.88 1.22 -3.93
N LEU A 80 14.16 0.19 -4.40
CA LEU A 80 12.72 0.07 -4.23
C LEU A 80 12.32 -0.43 -2.84
N PHE A 81 13.27 -0.98 -2.08
CA PHE A 81 13.04 -1.52 -0.75
C PHE A 81 13.49 -0.52 0.31
N ASP A 82 12.69 -0.42 1.37
CA ASP A 82 13.17 0.21 2.60
C ASP A 82 14.21 -0.73 3.23
N THR A 83 15.45 -0.26 3.31
CA THR A 83 16.56 -1.00 3.93
C THR A 83 16.78 -0.58 5.38
N ALA A 84 15.98 0.36 5.89
CA ALA A 84 15.97 0.66 7.31
C ALA A 84 15.53 -0.58 8.11
N PRO A 85 16.15 -0.83 9.27
CA PRO A 85 15.67 -1.86 10.18
C PRO A 85 14.19 -1.61 10.51
N LEU A 86 13.37 -2.67 10.47
CA LEU A 86 11.97 -2.57 10.89
C LEU A 86 11.91 -2.02 12.32
N PRO A 87 11.08 -0.99 12.61
CA PRO A 87 10.95 -0.46 13.94
C PRO A 87 10.49 -1.55 14.90
N THR A 88 11.08 -1.56 16.10
CA THR A 88 10.75 -2.54 17.13
C THR A 88 9.27 -2.43 17.51
N PRO A 89 8.65 -3.49 18.07
CA PRO A 89 7.26 -3.43 18.54
C PRO A 89 6.97 -2.23 19.46
N LEU A 90 7.94 -1.82 20.27
CA LEU A 90 7.84 -0.67 21.17
C LEU A 90 7.82 0.67 20.44
N GLU A 91 8.54 0.79 19.33
CA GLU A 91 8.57 2.00 18.50
C GLU A 91 7.31 2.16 17.64
N ARG A 92 6.62 1.07 17.31
CA ARG A 92 5.36 1.09 16.53
C ARG A 92 4.13 1.54 17.33
N ALA A 93 4.23 1.58 18.66
CA ALA A 93 3.12 1.93 19.56
C ALA A 93 3.14 3.40 20.02
N ARG A 94 4.17 4.17 19.64
CA ARG A 94 4.27 5.62 19.84
C ARG A 94 3.71 6.39 18.64
#